data_AF-A0A416G991-F1
#
_entry.id   AF-A0A416G991-F1
#
_cell.length_a   1.000
_cell.length_b   1.000
_cell.length_c   1.000
_cell.angle_alpha   90.00
_cell.angle_beta   90.00
_cell.angle_gamma   90.00
#
_symmetry.space_group_name_H-M   'P 1'
#
loop_
_entity.id
_entity.type
_entity.pdbx_description
1 polymer ?
#
loop_
_entity_poly.entity_id
_entity_poly.type
_entity_poly.pdbx_seq_one_letter_code
_entity_poly.pdbx_strand_id
1 'polypeptide(L)'
;MKKEVKNMKIIKLSIIAVLIIGAIYALLTIKPKSSEASVSDTDVEVTSVQAKEWKTKIEQLCQDGKWSTEGYQQIEDGIRMDRKTSKGDLINDDEERVLKKYLFSLSCSSLFGSADKHFQQSTYSDKKIQEYENAVAFLEKKVPTFGTNSNLTETAALLSGYKQILQSLVGFGSNAQYSNPLRAFSGRSAEAQQSRIRGMKYFQSHYVKNNRIKAQVANLPADRSRAERQYYHNLGRAIEQHYTATGDLVRLLEDQIHFNKISTNESAKERLAEFVTNINN
;
A
#
# COMPACT_ATOMS: atom_id res chain seq x y z
N MET A 1 -7.72 -52.60 -21.78
CA MET A 1 -8.59 -51.77 -20.89
C MET A 1 -7.89 -50.65 -20.11
N LYS A 2 -6.73 -50.83 -19.46
CA LYS A 2 -6.09 -49.73 -18.67
C LYS A 2 -5.54 -48.55 -19.50
N LYS A 3 -5.16 -48.76 -20.77
CA LYS A 3 -4.58 -47.72 -21.64
C LYS A 3 -5.64 -46.74 -22.18
N GLU A 4 -6.84 -47.24 -22.50
CA GLU A 4 -7.95 -46.41 -23.01
C GLU A 4 -8.59 -45.53 -21.93
N VAL A 5 -8.69 -46.02 -20.69
CA VAL A 5 -9.17 -45.21 -19.55
C VAL A 5 -8.22 -44.04 -19.24
N LYS A 6 -6.91 -44.21 -19.48
CA LYS A 6 -5.91 -43.15 -19.29
C LYS A 6 -6.01 -42.07 -20.37
N ASN A 7 -6.22 -42.46 -21.64
CA ASN A 7 -6.42 -41.52 -22.74
C ASN A 7 -7.73 -40.73 -22.60
N MET A 8 -8.82 -41.36 -22.13
CA MET A 8 -10.10 -40.67 -21.91
C MET A 8 -10.04 -39.65 -20.75
N LYS A 9 -9.19 -39.87 -19.74
CA LYS A 9 -8.93 -38.88 -18.68
C LYS A 9 -8.13 -37.68 -19.19
N ILE A 10 -7.15 -37.90 -20.05
CA ILE A 10 -6.34 -36.82 -20.65
C ILE A 10 -7.21 -35.97 -21.58
N ILE A 11 -8.06 -36.58 -22.41
CA ILE A 11 -8.97 -35.84 -23.30
C ILE A 11 -9.99 -35.01 -22.48
N LYS A 12 -10.55 -35.56 -21.39
CA LYS A 12 -11.44 -34.80 -20.50
C LYS A 12 -10.73 -33.63 -19.81
N LEU A 13 -9.47 -33.80 -19.39
CA LEU A 13 -8.64 -32.72 -18.82
C LEU A 13 -8.34 -31.63 -19.86
N SER A 14 -8.06 -31.99 -21.12
CA SER A 14 -7.84 -31.02 -22.19
C SER A 14 -9.10 -30.25 -22.55
N ILE A 15 -10.28 -30.88 -22.55
CA ILE A 15 -11.56 -30.19 -22.79
C ILE A 15 -11.88 -29.21 -21.65
N ILE A 16 -11.60 -29.58 -20.40
CA ILE A 16 -11.76 -28.67 -19.25
C ILE A 16 -10.78 -27.49 -19.36
N ALA A 17 -9.53 -27.72 -19.76
CA ALA A 17 -8.56 -26.64 -19.97
C ALA A 17 -8.99 -25.67 -21.09
N VAL A 18 -9.52 -26.17 -22.21
CA VAL A 18 -10.05 -25.33 -23.29
C VAL A 18 -11.32 -24.58 -22.86
N LEU A 19 -12.18 -25.19 -22.03
CA LEU A 19 -13.35 -24.52 -21.46
C LEU A 19 -12.97 -23.42 -20.45
N ILE A 20 -11.91 -23.62 -19.66
CA ILE A 20 -11.41 -22.60 -18.72
C ILE A 20 -10.77 -21.43 -19.50
N ILE A 21 -9.98 -21.72 -20.55
CA ILE A 21 -9.38 -20.69 -21.40
C ILE A 21 -10.47 -19.93 -22.19
N GLY A 22 -11.48 -20.63 -22.70
CA GLY A 22 -12.64 -20.03 -23.37
C GLY A 22 -13.51 -19.18 -22.42
N ALA A 23 -13.69 -19.61 -21.17
CA ALA A 23 -14.41 -18.84 -20.15
C ALA A 23 -13.64 -17.57 -19.72
N ILE A 24 -12.31 -17.62 -19.68
CA ILE A 24 -11.46 -16.44 -19.44
C ILE A 24 -11.56 -15.47 -20.63
N TYR A 25 -11.61 -15.98 -21.87
CA TYR A 25 -11.79 -15.14 -23.08
C TYR A 25 -13.21 -14.54 -23.17
N ALA A 26 -14.23 -15.26 -22.71
CA ALA A 26 -15.61 -14.76 -22.60
C ALA A 26 -15.76 -13.72 -21.47
N LEU A 27 -15.07 -13.89 -20.34
CA LEU A 27 -15.04 -12.88 -19.27
C LEU A 27 -14.30 -11.59 -19.67
N LEU A 28 -13.35 -11.67 -20.60
CA LEU A 28 -12.72 -10.49 -21.21
C LEU A 28 -13.63 -9.75 -22.21
N THR A 29 -14.72 -10.38 -22.69
CA THR A 29 -15.63 -9.78 -23.68
C THR A 29 -17.03 -9.43 -23.12
N ILE A 30 -17.36 -9.81 -21.89
CA ILE A 30 -18.61 -9.40 -21.23
C ILE A 30 -18.40 -8.04 -20.53
N LYS A 31 -18.69 -6.96 -21.25
CA LYS A 31 -18.93 -5.63 -20.66
C LYS A 31 -20.17 -5.71 -19.75
N PRO A 32 -20.13 -5.17 -18.51
CA PRO A 32 -21.36 -4.89 -17.78
C PRO A 32 -22.16 -3.82 -18.54
N LYS A 33 -23.42 -4.10 -18.85
CA LYS A 33 -24.39 -3.07 -19.28
C LYS A 33 -24.54 -2.08 -18.13
N SER A 34 -23.87 -0.93 -18.24
CA SER A 34 -24.25 0.28 -17.52
C SER A 34 -24.63 1.32 -18.55
N SER A 35 -25.88 1.78 -18.42
CA SER A 35 -26.45 2.88 -19.16
C SER A 35 -25.87 4.17 -18.63
N GLU A 36 -24.82 4.66 -19.27
CA GLU A 36 -24.50 6.06 -19.48
C GLU A 36 -23.29 6.09 -20.42
N ALA A 37 -23.37 6.91 -21.47
CA ALA A 37 -22.46 6.89 -22.60
C ALA A 37 -21.03 7.32 -22.18
N SER A 38 -20.21 6.36 -21.74
CA SER A 38 -18.75 6.48 -21.77
C SER A 38 -18.26 5.82 -23.06
N VAL A 39 -17.86 6.62 -24.05
CA VAL A 39 -17.01 6.14 -25.16
C VAL A 39 -15.82 5.44 -24.51
N SER A 40 -15.65 4.14 -24.76
CA SER A 40 -14.55 3.40 -24.17
C SER A 40 -13.24 3.94 -24.73
N ASP A 41 -12.47 4.66 -23.90
CA ASP A 41 -11.12 5.20 -24.18
C ASP A 41 -10.08 4.12 -24.60
N THR A 42 -10.51 2.86 -24.77
CA THR A 42 -9.71 1.71 -25.17
C THR A 42 -9.75 1.42 -26.67
N ASP A 43 -10.69 2.03 -27.42
CA ASP A 43 -10.78 1.82 -28.88
C ASP A 43 -10.41 3.10 -29.61
N VAL A 44 -9.19 3.09 -30.16
CA VAL A 44 -8.62 4.18 -30.93
C VAL A 44 -8.57 3.78 -32.39
N GLU A 45 -9.30 4.54 -33.21
CA GLU A 45 -9.24 4.45 -34.66
C GLU A 45 -8.10 5.33 -35.17
N VAL A 46 -7.12 4.69 -35.80
CA VAL A 46 -6.02 5.35 -36.50
C VAL A 46 -5.92 4.79 -37.92
N THR A 47 -5.59 5.65 -38.87
CA THR A 47 -5.69 5.34 -40.30
C THR A 47 -4.33 4.98 -40.88
N SER A 48 -3.30 5.73 -40.54
CA SER A 48 -1.94 5.59 -41.05
C SER A 48 -1.30 4.28 -40.59
N VAL A 49 -0.51 3.65 -41.47
CA VAL A 49 0.23 2.41 -41.17
C VAL A 49 1.12 2.62 -39.94
N GLN A 50 1.86 3.73 -39.91
CA GLN A 50 2.75 4.08 -38.80
C GLN A 50 1.98 4.27 -37.47
N ALA A 51 0.79 4.88 -37.52
CA ALA A 51 -0.04 5.06 -36.33
C ALA A 51 -0.54 3.72 -35.76
N LYS A 52 -0.85 2.74 -36.62
CA LYS A 52 -1.21 1.37 -36.20
C LYS A 52 -0.05 0.63 -35.54
N GLU A 53 1.18 0.83 -36.04
CA GLU A 53 2.39 0.29 -35.40
C GLU A 53 2.59 0.87 -33.99
N TRP A 54 2.41 2.19 -33.83
CA TRP A 54 2.49 2.82 -32.51
C TRP A 54 1.40 2.34 -31.57
N LYS A 55 0.15 2.17 -32.04
CA LYS A 55 -0.93 1.54 -31.25
C LYS A 55 -0.50 0.17 -30.72
N THR A 56 0.10 -0.65 -31.58
CA THR A 56 0.57 -1.99 -31.21
C THR A 56 1.70 -1.93 -30.17
N LYS A 57 2.65 -0.99 -30.32
CA LYS A 57 3.72 -0.78 -29.33
C LYS A 57 3.17 -0.31 -27.98
N ILE A 58 2.16 0.56 -27.98
CA ILE A 58 1.45 1.00 -26.78
C ILE A 58 0.81 -0.20 -26.06
N GLU A 59 0.08 -1.03 -26.81
CA GLU A 59 -0.55 -2.25 -26.28
C GLU A 59 0.50 -3.21 -25.69
N GLN A 60 1.65 -3.39 -26.37
CA GLN A 60 2.75 -4.23 -25.89
C GLN A 60 3.39 -3.71 -24.60
N LEU A 61 3.62 -2.39 -24.49
CA LEU A 61 4.13 -1.76 -23.27
C LEU A 61 3.17 -1.99 -22.10
N CYS A 62 1.86 -1.94 -22.37
CA CYS A 62 0.82 -2.03 -21.34
C CYS A 62 0.40 -3.46 -20.99
N GLN A 63 1.10 -4.48 -21.51
CA GLN A 63 0.94 -5.86 -21.04
C GLN A 63 1.44 -6.02 -19.60
N ASP A 64 0.89 -7.01 -18.90
CA ASP A 64 1.13 -7.23 -17.47
C ASP A 64 2.64 -7.31 -17.16
N GLY A 65 3.10 -6.46 -16.25
CA GLY A 65 4.50 -6.41 -15.81
C GLY A 65 5.51 -5.83 -16.80
N LYS A 66 5.09 -5.37 -17.99
CA LYS A 66 6.00 -4.78 -19.00
C LYS A 66 6.14 -3.26 -18.94
N TRP A 67 5.22 -2.59 -18.27
CA TRP A 67 5.20 -1.14 -18.22
C TRP A 67 6.47 -0.58 -17.56
N SER A 68 7.06 0.43 -18.18
CA SER A 68 8.23 1.17 -17.67
C SER A 68 8.17 2.63 -18.09
N THR A 69 8.85 3.49 -17.33
CA THR A 69 8.94 4.92 -17.64
C THR A 69 9.72 5.16 -18.92
N GLU A 70 10.82 4.42 -19.10
CA GLU A 70 11.67 4.47 -20.29
C GLU A 70 10.89 4.01 -21.53
N GLY A 71 10.14 2.91 -21.42
CA GLY A 71 9.29 2.42 -22.52
C GLY A 71 8.20 3.39 -22.91
N TYR A 72 7.57 4.05 -21.93
CA TYR A 72 6.60 5.12 -22.19
C TYR A 72 7.25 6.28 -22.97
N GLN A 73 8.39 6.77 -22.50
CA GLN A 73 9.10 7.89 -23.14
C GLN A 73 9.54 7.56 -24.56
N GLN A 74 10.07 6.35 -24.79
CA GLN A 74 10.47 5.90 -26.13
C GLN A 74 9.29 5.91 -27.11
N ILE A 75 8.10 5.48 -26.67
CA ILE A 75 6.90 5.53 -27.51
C ILE A 75 6.46 6.98 -27.76
N GLU A 76 6.41 7.80 -26.71
CA GLU A 76 6.00 9.20 -26.81
C GLU A 76 6.92 10.01 -27.75
N ASP A 77 8.23 9.79 -27.65
CA ASP A 77 9.23 10.41 -28.52
C ASP A 77 9.14 9.88 -29.95
N GLY A 78 8.92 8.57 -30.12
CA GLY A 78 8.73 7.95 -31.43
C GLY A 78 7.53 8.51 -32.19
N ILE A 79 6.37 8.62 -31.53
CA ILE A 79 5.18 9.27 -32.09
C ILE A 79 5.50 10.70 -32.54
N ARG A 80 6.22 11.47 -31.71
CA ARG A 80 6.59 12.85 -32.02
C ARG A 80 7.57 12.96 -33.21
N MET A 81 8.52 12.04 -33.31
CA MET A 81 9.50 12.01 -34.40
C MET A 81 8.86 11.66 -35.73
N ASP A 82 7.98 10.66 -35.77
CA ASP A 82 7.30 10.22 -36.98
C ASP A 82 6.30 11.26 -37.52
N ARG A 83 5.84 12.16 -36.65
CA ARG A 83 5.14 13.35 -37.09
C ARG A 83 6.06 14.38 -37.74
N LYS A 84 7.26 14.60 -37.20
CA LYS A 84 8.19 15.68 -37.63
C LYS A 84 9.29 15.15 -38.55
N THR A 85 8.97 14.39 -39.60
CA THR A 85 10.03 13.88 -40.49
C THR A 85 10.45 14.91 -41.55
N SER A 86 11.69 14.80 -42.01
CA SER A 86 12.23 15.62 -43.11
C SER A 86 11.64 15.29 -44.49
N LYS A 87 10.80 14.24 -44.60
CA LYS A 87 10.19 13.76 -45.85
C LYS A 87 8.65 13.90 -45.87
N GLY A 88 8.06 14.58 -44.88
CA GLY A 88 6.62 14.71 -44.68
C GLY A 88 6.11 13.94 -43.44
N ASP A 89 4.89 14.23 -43.01
CA ASP A 89 4.32 13.65 -41.79
C ASP A 89 3.92 12.17 -42.03
N LEU A 90 4.49 11.22 -41.27
CA LEU A 90 4.11 9.79 -41.35
C LEU A 90 2.83 9.49 -40.57
N ILE A 91 2.49 10.37 -39.62
CA ILE A 91 1.23 10.43 -38.89
C ILE A 91 0.80 11.89 -38.80
N ASN A 92 -0.50 12.17 -38.87
CA ASN A 92 -1.01 13.53 -38.78
C ASN A 92 -1.17 14.02 -37.33
N ASP A 93 -1.45 15.31 -37.13
CA ASP A 93 -1.60 15.92 -35.80
C ASP A 93 -2.73 15.29 -34.96
N ASP A 94 -3.83 14.87 -35.58
CA ASP A 94 -4.94 14.21 -34.89
C ASP A 94 -4.55 12.82 -34.40
N GLU A 95 -3.84 12.05 -35.23
CA GLU A 95 -3.30 10.74 -34.87
C GLU A 95 -2.24 10.85 -33.76
N GLU A 96 -1.34 11.83 -33.80
CA GLU A 96 -0.42 12.11 -32.70
C GLU A 96 -1.19 12.35 -31.39
N ARG A 97 -2.19 13.24 -31.41
CA ARG A 97 -2.97 13.61 -30.23
C ARG A 97 -3.70 12.39 -29.65
N VAL A 98 -4.34 11.60 -30.50
CA VAL A 98 -5.11 10.42 -30.09
C VAL A 98 -4.18 9.33 -29.55
N LEU A 99 -3.05 9.05 -30.21
CA LEU A 99 -2.08 8.05 -29.75
C LEU A 99 -1.45 8.43 -28.40
N LYS A 100 -1.14 9.71 -28.18
CA LYS A 100 -0.60 10.18 -26.89
C LYS A 100 -1.62 10.04 -25.76
N LYS A 101 -2.89 10.39 -26.02
CA LYS A 101 -3.98 10.16 -25.06
C LYS A 101 -4.17 8.67 -24.78
N TYR A 102 -4.11 7.84 -25.83
CA TYR A 102 -4.22 6.38 -25.70
C TYR A 102 -3.10 5.78 -24.85
N LEU A 103 -1.84 6.17 -25.12
CA LEU A 103 -0.68 5.76 -24.34
C LEU A 103 -0.86 6.11 -22.86
N PHE A 104 -1.30 7.33 -22.55
CA PHE A 104 -1.59 7.75 -21.18
C PHE A 104 -2.68 6.90 -20.53
N SER A 105 -3.86 6.78 -21.17
CA SER A 105 -5.01 6.05 -20.61
C SER A 105 -4.73 4.56 -20.42
N LEU A 106 -4.08 3.92 -21.40
CA LEU A 106 -3.77 2.49 -21.32
C LEU A 106 -2.65 2.23 -20.29
N SER A 107 -1.68 3.13 -20.16
CA SER A 107 -0.66 3.08 -19.10
C SER A 107 -1.28 3.14 -17.71
N CYS A 108 -2.22 4.07 -17.48
CA CYS A 108 -2.91 4.17 -16.19
C CYS A 108 -3.69 2.88 -15.87
N SER A 109 -4.33 2.28 -16.87
CA SER A 109 -5.13 1.07 -16.73
C SER A 109 -4.25 -0.17 -16.48
N SER A 110 -3.15 -0.30 -17.20
CA SER A 110 -2.14 -1.34 -17.00
C SER A 110 -1.52 -1.26 -15.60
N LEU A 111 -1.11 -0.06 -15.20
CA LEU A 111 -0.52 0.20 -13.89
C LEU A 111 -1.48 -0.18 -12.76
N PHE A 112 -2.75 0.24 -12.84
CA PHE A 112 -3.77 -0.14 -11.87
C PHE A 112 -3.96 -1.65 -11.81
N GLY A 113 -4.13 -2.31 -12.97
CA GLY A 113 -4.31 -3.76 -13.04
C GLY A 113 -3.14 -4.55 -12.42
N SER A 114 -1.90 -4.14 -12.67
CA SER A 114 -0.73 -4.77 -12.07
C SER A 114 -0.61 -4.47 -10.56
N ALA A 115 -0.90 -3.24 -10.13
CA ALA A 115 -0.86 -2.85 -8.72
C ALA A 115 -1.94 -3.56 -7.91
N ASP A 116 -3.20 -3.57 -8.37
CA ASP A 116 -4.33 -4.28 -7.75
C ASP A 116 -3.98 -5.75 -7.50
N LYS A 117 -3.54 -6.48 -8.54
CA LYS A 117 -3.09 -7.87 -8.42
C LYS A 117 -1.95 -8.02 -7.40
N HIS A 118 -0.96 -7.13 -7.45
CA HIS A 118 0.19 -7.21 -6.55
C HIS A 118 -0.25 -7.07 -5.09
N PHE A 119 -1.07 -6.06 -4.77
CA PHE A 119 -1.59 -5.83 -3.43
C PHE A 119 -2.61 -6.89 -2.97
N GLN A 120 -3.05 -7.81 -3.83
CA GLN A 120 -3.86 -8.96 -3.44
C GLN A 120 -3.02 -10.19 -3.05
N GLN A 121 -1.70 -10.15 -3.19
CA GLN A 121 -0.81 -11.24 -2.82
C GLN A 121 -0.62 -11.35 -1.29
N SER A 122 -0.10 -12.48 -0.82
CA SER A 122 0.22 -12.69 0.60
C SER A 122 1.54 -12.06 1.04
N THR A 123 2.35 -11.64 0.07
CA THR A 123 3.64 -10.95 0.25
C THR A 123 3.83 -9.96 -0.88
N TYR A 124 4.45 -8.81 -0.59
CA TYR A 124 4.81 -7.78 -1.56
C TYR A 124 6.28 -7.45 -1.38
N SER A 125 6.96 -6.99 -2.44
CA SER A 125 8.33 -6.50 -2.32
C SER A 125 8.35 -4.98 -2.30
N ASP A 126 9.15 -4.40 -1.40
CA ASP A 126 9.32 -2.94 -1.30
C ASP A 126 9.81 -2.35 -2.63
N LYS A 127 10.66 -3.09 -3.36
CA LYS A 127 11.10 -2.73 -4.71
C LYS A 127 9.93 -2.53 -5.67
N LYS A 128 8.98 -3.47 -5.70
CA LYS A 128 7.84 -3.38 -6.63
C LYS A 128 6.88 -2.26 -6.25
N ILE A 129 6.70 -2.02 -4.95
CA ILE A 129 5.93 -0.87 -4.45
C ILE A 129 6.58 0.44 -4.91
N GLN A 130 7.90 0.57 -4.77
CA GLN A 130 8.63 1.75 -5.23
C GLN A 130 8.52 1.96 -6.75
N GLU A 131 8.55 0.88 -7.54
CA GLU A 131 8.32 0.96 -8.98
C GLU A 131 6.93 1.55 -9.30
N TYR A 132 5.88 1.14 -8.59
CA TYR A 132 4.54 1.72 -8.75
C TYR A 132 4.45 3.17 -8.30
N GLU A 133 5.11 3.54 -7.20
CA GLU A 133 5.17 4.95 -6.75
C GLU A 133 5.83 5.84 -7.80
N ASN A 134 6.94 5.38 -8.38
CA ASN A 134 7.64 6.11 -9.43
C ASN A 134 6.77 6.22 -10.69
N ALA A 135 6.08 5.14 -11.07
CA ALA A 135 5.17 5.13 -12.22
C ALA A 135 3.99 6.11 -12.04
N VAL A 136 3.36 6.11 -10.86
CA VAL A 136 2.30 7.07 -10.52
C VAL A 136 2.83 8.49 -10.59
N ALA A 137 3.95 8.79 -9.93
CA ALA A 137 4.55 10.13 -9.94
C ALA A 137 4.94 10.59 -11.36
N PHE A 138 5.33 9.67 -12.24
CA PHE A 138 5.59 9.96 -13.64
C PHE A 138 4.30 10.31 -14.40
N LEU A 139 3.26 9.48 -14.29
CA LEU A 139 1.98 9.68 -14.99
C LEU A 139 1.21 10.88 -14.44
N GLU A 140 1.33 11.21 -13.16
CA GLU A 140 0.75 12.42 -12.55
C GLU A 140 1.26 13.70 -13.22
N LYS A 141 2.53 13.73 -13.67
CA LYS A 141 3.07 14.86 -14.43
C LYS A 141 2.42 15.03 -15.81
N LYS A 142 1.69 14.03 -16.29
CA LYS A 142 0.97 14.04 -17.57
C LYS A 142 -0.50 14.47 -17.41
N VAL A 143 -1.02 14.51 -16.18
CA VAL A 143 -2.41 14.93 -15.87
C VAL A 143 -2.74 16.33 -16.37
N PRO A 144 -1.87 17.36 -16.28
CA PRO A 144 -2.17 18.68 -16.84
C PRO A 144 -2.45 18.65 -18.36
N THR A 145 -1.89 17.68 -19.07
CA THR A 145 -2.03 17.54 -20.52
C THR A 145 -3.25 16.70 -20.92
N PHE A 146 -3.52 15.61 -20.21
CA PHE A 146 -4.54 14.61 -20.61
C PHE A 146 -5.77 14.57 -19.71
N GLY A 147 -5.77 15.35 -18.63
CA GLY A 147 -6.81 15.33 -17.61
C GLY A 147 -6.63 14.20 -16.59
N THR A 148 -7.53 14.19 -15.60
CA THR A 148 -7.55 13.18 -14.55
C THR A 148 -7.94 11.82 -15.10
N ASN A 149 -7.29 10.75 -14.60
CA ASN A 149 -7.62 9.37 -14.94
C ASN A 149 -8.01 8.60 -13.67
N SER A 150 -9.13 7.89 -13.70
CA SER A 150 -9.65 7.14 -12.54
C SER A 150 -8.72 6.01 -12.11
N ASN A 151 -8.13 5.26 -13.05
CA ASN A 151 -7.20 4.16 -12.74
C ASN A 151 -5.90 4.69 -12.09
N LEU A 152 -5.39 5.84 -12.55
CA LEU A 152 -4.25 6.50 -11.91
C LEU A 152 -4.60 6.93 -10.48
N THR A 153 -5.78 7.55 -10.30
CA THR A 153 -6.29 7.98 -8.99
C THR A 153 -6.45 6.79 -8.04
N GLU A 154 -6.99 5.67 -8.52
CA GLU A 154 -7.17 4.47 -7.71
C GLU A 154 -5.84 3.79 -7.36
N THR A 155 -4.87 3.81 -8.28
CA THR A 155 -3.51 3.32 -7.99
C THR A 155 -2.85 4.17 -6.90
N ALA A 156 -2.94 5.50 -7.01
CA ALA A 156 -2.41 6.42 -6.01
C ALA A 156 -3.09 6.21 -4.64
N ALA A 157 -4.40 5.99 -4.62
CA ALA A 157 -5.16 5.70 -3.40
C ALA A 157 -4.74 4.37 -2.76
N LEU A 158 -4.49 3.33 -3.56
CA LEU A 158 -3.98 2.03 -3.10
C LEU A 158 -2.59 2.17 -2.47
N LEU A 159 -1.67 2.91 -3.11
CA LEU A 159 -0.33 3.17 -2.55
C LEU A 159 -0.39 4.01 -1.27
N SER A 160 -1.21 5.06 -1.26
CA SER A 160 -1.41 5.91 -0.07
C SER A 160 -2.00 5.14 1.10
N GLY A 161 -2.99 4.28 0.85
CA GLY A 161 -3.58 3.42 1.87
C GLY A 161 -2.55 2.45 2.46
N TYR A 162 -1.69 1.85 1.63
CA TYR A 162 -0.58 1.04 2.11
C TYR A 162 0.38 1.82 3.03
N LYS A 163 0.82 3.03 2.62
CA LYS A 163 1.69 3.89 3.44
C LYS A 163 1.03 4.25 4.78
N GLN A 164 -0.25 4.60 4.76
CA GLN A 164 -1.00 4.93 5.98
C GLN A 164 -1.14 3.73 6.92
N ILE A 165 -1.25 2.49 6.39
CA ILE A 165 -1.19 1.28 7.22
C ILE A 165 0.17 1.16 7.89
N LEU A 166 1.26 1.26 7.13
CA LEU A 166 2.60 1.15 7.70
C LEU A 166 2.85 2.20 8.80
N GLN A 167 2.43 3.45 8.57
CA GLN A 167 2.47 4.51 9.58
C GLN A 167 1.59 4.19 10.80
N SER A 168 0.42 3.60 10.55
CA SER A 168 -0.47 3.12 11.61
C SER A 168 0.03 1.87 12.32
N LEU A 169 1.11 1.24 11.86
CA LEU A 169 1.77 0.13 12.51
C LEU A 169 3.07 0.56 13.21
N VAL A 170 3.41 1.85 13.18
CA VAL A 170 4.47 2.40 14.04
C VAL A 170 4.03 2.20 15.49
N GLY A 171 4.88 1.49 16.24
CA GLY A 171 4.56 1.00 17.59
C GLY A 171 4.22 2.11 18.58
N PHE A 172 3.69 1.69 19.73
CA PHE A 172 3.34 2.59 20.83
C PHE A 172 4.62 3.09 21.52
N GLY A 173 4.70 4.39 21.81
CA GLY A 173 5.89 4.97 22.46
C GLY A 173 6.01 4.55 23.92
N SER A 174 7.18 4.06 24.33
CA SER A 174 7.48 3.65 25.71
C SER A 174 8.38 4.61 26.48
N ASN A 175 8.71 5.76 25.88
CA ASN A 175 9.56 6.76 26.52
C ASN A 175 8.79 7.49 27.63
N ALA A 176 9.39 7.55 28.82
CA ALA A 176 8.90 8.32 29.95
C ALA A 176 9.96 9.35 30.36
N GLN A 177 9.51 10.50 30.83
CA GLN A 177 10.34 11.54 31.43
C GLN A 177 9.74 11.93 32.78
N TYR A 178 10.60 12.31 33.72
CA TYR A 178 10.13 12.84 35.00
C TYR A 178 9.26 14.07 34.78
N SER A 179 8.17 14.19 35.54
CA SER A 179 7.25 15.32 35.50
C SER A 179 6.55 15.46 36.84
N ASN A 180 6.13 16.69 37.17
CA ASN A 180 5.29 16.96 38.34
C ASN A 180 4.05 17.76 37.89
N PRO A 181 2.83 17.19 37.97
CA PRO A 181 2.52 15.83 38.40
C PRO A 181 3.02 14.77 37.41
N LEU A 182 3.26 13.53 37.87
CA LEU A 182 3.62 12.42 36.98
C LEU A 182 2.51 12.18 35.96
N ARG A 183 2.90 11.97 34.71
CA ARG A 183 1.99 11.66 33.61
C ARG A 183 1.75 10.15 33.52
N ALA A 184 0.51 9.76 33.28
CA ALA A 184 0.14 8.39 32.96
C ALA A 184 0.47 8.06 31.49
N PHE A 185 0.51 6.77 31.17
CA PHE A 185 0.69 6.33 29.78
C PHE A 185 -0.47 6.82 28.90
N SER A 186 -0.17 7.68 27.93
CA SER A 186 -1.17 8.30 27.04
C SER A 186 -1.20 7.69 25.64
N GLY A 187 -0.89 6.40 25.51
CA GLY A 187 -0.91 5.70 24.23
C GLY A 187 -2.32 5.61 23.62
N ARG A 188 -2.41 5.66 22.29
CA ARG A 188 -3.67 5.40 21.57
C ARG A 188 -4.21 4.01 21.95
N SER A 189 -5.53 3.85 21.97
CA SER A 189 -6.15 2.52 22.12
C SER A 189 -5.77 1.63 20.94
N ALA A 190 -5.38 0.39 21.24
CA ALA A 190 -5.07 -0.61 20.23
C ALA A 190 -6.31 -0.96 19.40
N GLU A 191 -7.48 -1.01 20.05
CA GLU A 191 -8.78 -1.27 19.46
C GLU A 191 -9.17 -0.15 18.48
N ALA A 192 -8.99 1.11 18.89
CA ALA A 192 -9.24 2.27 18.02
C ALA A 192 -8.32 2.25 16.80
N GLN A 193 -7.04 1.90 17.00
CA GLN A 193 -6.06 1.78 15.92
C GLN A 193 -6.38 0.62 14.97
N GLN A 194 -6.78 -0.54 15.50
CA GLN A 194 -7.25 -1.68 14.70
C GLN A 194 -8.51 -1.34 13.91
N SER A 195 -9.50 -0.70 14.54
CA SER A 195 -10.75 -0.28 13.90
C SER A 195 -10.45 0.67 12.74
N ARG A 196 -9.58 1.66 12.96
CA ARG A 196 -9.13 2.59 11.92
C ARG A 196 -8.49 1.86 10.75
N ILE A 197 -7.54 0.96 11.00
CA ILE A 197 -6.84 0.20 9.94
C ILE A 197 -7.84 -0.69 9.17
N ARG A 198 -8.71 -1.40 9.88
CA ARG A 198 -9.70 -2.31 9.28
C ARG A 198 -10.75 -1.59 8.45
N GLY A 199 -11.05 -0.33 8.78
CA GLY A 199 -11.97 0.54 8.05
C GLY A 199 -11.38 1.21 6.80
N MET A 200 -10.08 1.05 6.53
CA MET A 200 -9.45 1.64 5.34
C MET A 200 -9.94 1.00 4.05
N LYS A 201 -10.11 1.81 3.00
CA LYS A 201 -10.34 1.33 1.64
C LYS A 201 -9.25 0.32 1.28
N TYR A 202 -9.65 -0.80 0.69
CA TYR A 202 -8.80 -1.93 0.31
C TYR A 202 -8.25 -2.82 1.44
N PHE A 203 -8.50 -2.54 2.72
CA PHE A 203 -7.99 -3.40 3.78
C PHE A 203 -8.41 -4.87 3.63
N GLN A 204 -9.71 -5.12 3.47
CA GLN A 204 -10.22 -6.50 3.38
C GLN A 204 -9.85 -7.19 2.07
N SER A 205 -9.85 -6.45 0.95
CA SER A 205 -9.60 -7.03 -0.37
C SER A 205 -8.10 -7.18 -0.70
N HIS A 206 -7.23 -6.39 -0.06
CA HIS A 206 -5.81 -6.29 -0.39
C HIS A 206 -4.93 -6.49 0.85
N TYR A 207 -4.86 -5.49 1.73
CA TYR A 207 -3.79 -5.41 2.73
C TYR A 207 -3.83 -6.54 3.78
N VAL A 208 -5.01 -7.02 4.16
CA VAL A 208 -5.16 -8.14 5.10
C VAL A 208 -4.67 -9.46 4.53
N LYS A 209 -4.54 -9.57 3.20
CA LYS A 209 -3.98 -10.77 2.55
C LYS A 209 -2.48 -10.88 2.83
N ASN A 210 -1.79 -9.75 3.00
CA ASN A 210 -0.40 -9.73 3.40
C ASN A 210 -0.23 -10.28 4.83
N ASN A 211 0.54 -11.37 4.96
CA ASN A 211 0.72 -12.05 6.24
C ASN A 211 1.35 -11.16 7.30
N ARG A 212 2.29 -10.29 6.92
CA ARG A 212 2.97 -9.36 7.84
C ARG A 212 1.98 -8.30 8.35
N ILE A 213 1.24 -7.65 7.47
CA ILE A 213 0.23 -6.65 7.87
C ILE A 213 -0.83 -7.30 8.76
N LYS A 214 -1.36 -8.45 8.36
CA LYS A 214 -2.35 -9.20 9.14
C LYS A 214 -1.85 -9.50 10.56
N ALA A 215 -0.63 -10.01 10.68
CA ALA A 215 -0.02 -10.32 11.97
C ALA A 215 0.22 -9.06 12.81
N GLN A 216 0.77 -8.00 12.23
CA GLN A 216 1.02 -6.74 12.96
C GLN A 216 -0.27 -6.10 13.46
N VAL A 217 -1.33 -6.07 12.63
CA VAL A 217 -2.64 -5.57 13.05
C VAL A 217 -3.22 -6.43 14.19
N ALA A 218 -3.10 -7.75 14.12
CA ALA A 218 -3.56 -8.65 15.18
C ALA A 218 -2.78 -8.44 16.50
N ASN A 219 -1.49 -8.13 16.42
CA ASN A 219 -0.60 -7.98 17.57
C ASN A 219 -0.64 -6.58 18.23
N LEU A 220 -1.33 -5.59 17.66
CA LEU A 220 -1.45 -4.25 18.23
C LEU A 220 -1.80 -4.21 19.73
N PRO A 221 -2.73 -5.04 20.26
CA PRO A 221 -3.01 -5.06 21.70
C PRO A 221 -1.80 -5.52 22.53
N ALA A 222 -1.10 -6.55 22.08
CA ALA A 222 0.11 -7.04 22.74
C ALA A 222 1.24 -6.00 22.70
N ASP A 223 1.40 -5.31 21.58
CA ASP A 223 2.41 -4.26 21.41
C ASP A 223 2.10 -3.04 22.30
N ARG A 224 0.82 -2.65 22.42
CA ARG A 224 0.38 -1.60 23.36
C ARG A 224 0.71 -1.98 24.79
N SER A 225 0.32 -3.17 25.22
CA SER A 225 0.58 -3.64 26.59
C SER A 225 2.08 -3.77 26.89
N ARG A 226 2.90 -4.09 25.89
CA ARG A 226 4.37 -4.07 26.02
C ARG A 226 4.89 -2.64 26.23
N ALA A 227 4.45 -1.70 25.40
CA ALA A 227 4.88 -0.30 25.50
C ALA A 227 4.44 0.36 26.82
N GLU A 228 3.22 0.08 27.27
CA GLU A 228 2.70 0.56 28.55
C GLU A 228 3.51 0.03 29.74
N ARG A 229 3.82 -1.26 29.76
CA ARG A 229 4.69 -1.85 30.80
C ARG A 229 6.06 -1.20 30.81
N GLN A 230 6.66 -1.00 29.63
CA GLN A 230 7.97 -0.39 29.51
C GLN A 230 7.95 1.11 29.88
N TYR A 231 6.88 1.82 29.55
CA TYR A 231 6.66 3.20 29.98
C TYR A 231 6.71 3.35 31.49
N TYR A 232 5.93 2.53 32.22
CA TYR A 232 5.92 2.62 33.68
C TYR A 232 7.25 2.18 34.30
N HIS A 233 7.94 1.20 33.72
CA HIS A 233 9.29 0.85 34.14
C HIS A 233 10.26 2.05 34.00
N ASN A 234 10.21 2.75 32.86
CA ASN A 234 11.04 3.93 32.60
C ASN A 234 10.66 5.11 33.51
N LEU A 235 9.38 5.30 33.79
CA LEU A 235 8.91 6.36 34.68
C LEU A 235 9.39 6.14 36.12
N GLY A 236 9.37 4.89 36.61
CA GLY A 236 9.96 4.54 37.91
C GLY A 236 11.45 4.91 37.98
N ARG A 237 12.23 4.58 36.95
CA ARG A 237 13.64 5.00 36.84
C ARG A 237 13.82 6.52 36.83
N ALA A 238 12.94 7.25 36.15
CA ALA A 238 13.02 8.71 36.10
C ALA A 238 12.75 9.34 37.48
N ILE A 239 11.84 8.77 38.28
CA ILE A 239 11.60 9.17 39.68
C ILE A 239 12.85 8.92 40.53
N GLU A 240 13.44 7.72 40.46
CA GLU A 240 14.67 7.37 41.18
C GLU A 240 15.83 8.32 40.84
N GLN A 241 16.00 8.64 39.56
CA GLN A 241 17.01 9.57 39.08
C GLN A 241 16.78 10.98 39.61
N HIS A 242 15.52 11.45 39.59
CA HIS A 242 15.17 12.76 40.14
C HIS A 242 15.49 12.85 41.64
N TYR A 243 15.11 11.83 42.42
CA TYR A 243 15.47 11.77 43.84
C TYR A 243 16.99 11.76 44.05
N THR A 244 17.71 10.90 43.32
CA THR A 244 19.18 10.81 43.44
C THR A 244 19.87 12.15 43.18
N ALA A 245 19.31 12.98 42.29
CA ALA A 245 19.83 14.30 41.99
C ALA A 245 19.44 15.38 43.01
N THR A 246 18.31 15.25 43.70
CA THR A 246 17.72 16.32 44.52
C THR A 246 17.75 16.05 46.03
N GLY A 247 17.75 14.78 46.44
CA GLY A 247 17.60 14.35 47.83
C GLY A 247 16.22 14.63 48.43
N ASP A 248 15.22 15.00 47.62
CA ASP A 248 13.90 15.40 48.12
C ASP A 248 13.04 14.18 48.47
N LEU A 249 13.08 13.78 49.75
CA LEU A 249 12.36 12.62 50.26
C LEU A 249 10.83 12.82 50.26
N VAL A 250 10.35 14.02 50.61
CA VAL A 250 8.91 14.31 50.62
C VAL A 250 8.36 14.12 49.22
N ARG A 251 9.08 14.66 48.23
CA ARG A 251 8.73 14.52 46.82
C ARG A 251 8.74 13.07 46.34
N LEU A 252 9.74 12.28 46.75
CA LEU A 252 9.82 10.86 46.41
C LEU A 252 8.60 10.08 46.91
N LEU A 253 8.14 10.35 48.14
CA LEU A 253 6.97 9.69 48.73
C LEU A 253 5.66 10.09 48.01
N GLU A 254 5.50 11.37 47.67
CA GLU A 254 4.38 11.84 46.85
C GLU A 254 4.36 11.17 45.47
N ASP A 255 5.54 11.11 44.82
CA ASP A 255 5.69 10.48 43.51
C ASP A 255 5.44 8.98 43.57
N GLN A 256 5.84 8.27 44.63
CA GLN A 256 5.51 6.86 44.83
C GLN A 256 4.00 6.64 44.97
N ILE A 257 3.31 7.45 45.77
CA ILE A 257 1.85 7.37 45.94
C ILE A 257 1.16 7.59 44.59
N HIS A 258 1.57 8.61 43.85
CA HIS A 258 0.97 8.92 42.56
C HIS A 258 1.32 7.88 41.49
N PHE A 259 2.57 7.39 41.47
CA PHE A 259 3.00 6.29 40.60
C PHE A 259 2.18 5.03 40.82
N ASN A 260 1.90 4.65 42.08
CA ASN A 260 1.07 3.50 42.41
C ASN A 260 -0.39 3.64 41.92
N LYS A 261 -0.91 4.87 41.86
CA LYS A 261 -2.25 5.15 41.33
C LYS A 261 -2.32 5.03 39.82
N ILE A 262 -1.28 5.46 39.09
CA ILE A 262 -1.31 5.53 37.63
C ILE A 262 -0.70 4.31 36.94
N SER A 263 0.26 3.64 37.57
CA SER A 263 0.97 2.50 36.99
C SER A 263 0.06 1.27 36.92
N THR A 264 0.05 0.63 35.75
CA THR A 264 -0.56 -0.70 35.54
C THR A 264 0.47 -1.82 35.61
N ASN A 265 1.74 -1.51 35.92
CA ASN A 265 2.83 -2.46 35.98
C ASN A 265 3.23 -2.75 37.43
N GLU A 266 2.74 -3.86 37.98
CA GLU A 266 3.00 -4.27 39.38
C GLU A 266 4.50 -4.44 39.69
N SER A 267 5.26 -5.05 38.79
CA SER A 267 6.71 -5.19 38.97
C SER A 267 7.43 -3.83 39.03
N ALA A 268 6.95 -2.82 38.31
CA ALA A 268 7.51 -1.47 38.41
C ALA A 268 7.14 -0.79 39.74
N LYS A 269 5.96 -1.07 40.30
CA LYS A 269 5.53 -0.57 41.61
C LYS A 269 6.37 -1.19 42.73
N GLU A 270 6.53 -2.50 42.71
CA GLU A 270 7.36 -3.26 43.67
C GLU A 270 8.80 -2.71 43.68
N ARG A 271 9.40 -2.57 42.51
CA ARG A 271 10.77 -2.02 42.38
C ARG A 271 10.90 -0.61 42.96
N LEU A 272 9.94 0.28 42.69
CA LEU A 272 9.99 1.64 43.25
C LEU A 272 9.80 1.61 44.77
N ALA A 273 8.95 0.72 45.29
CA ALA A 273 8.74 0.57 46.72
C ALA A 273 9.98 0.03 47.45
N GLU A 274 10.69 -0.94 46.85
CA GLU A 274 11.97 -1.43 47.37
C GLU A 274 13.01 -0.32 47.42
N PHE A 275 13.10 0.50 46.37
CA PHE A 275 14.01 1.66 46.35
C PHE A 275 13.72 2.63 47.49
N VAL A 276 12.46 3.03 47.68
CA VAL A 276 12.05 3.93 48.78
C VAL A 276 12.36 3.32 50.15
N THR A 277 12.11 2.02 50.33
CA THR A 277 12.38 1.33 51.60
C THR A 277 13.88 1.30 51.91
N ASN A 278 14.72 1.04 50.91
CA ASN A 278 16.17 0.99 51.07
C ASN A 278 16.81 2.35 51.34
N ILE A 279 16.15 3.45 50.99
CA ILE A 279 16.62 4.81 51.32
C ILE A 279 16.30 5.19 52.77
N ASN A 280 15.22 4.64 53.33
CA ASN A 280 14.74 4.98 54.67
C ASN A 280 15.35 4.09 55.78
N ASN A 281 16.13 3.08 55.42
CA ASN A 281 16.90 2.21 56.32
C ASN A 281 18.37 2.64 56.36
#